data_AF-A0A7K2Q2E9-F1
#
_entry.id   AF-A0A7K2Q2E9-F1
#
_cell.length_a   1.000
_cell.length_b   1.000
_cell.length_c   1.000
_cell.angle_alpha   90.00
_cell.angle_beta   90.00
_cell.angle_gamma   90.00
#
_symmetry.space_group_name_H-M   'P 1'
#
loop_
_entity.id
_entity.type
_entity.pdbx_description
1 polymer ?
#
loop_
_entity_poly.entity_id
_entity_poly.type
_entity_poly.pdbx_seq_one_letter_code
_entity_poly.pdbx_strand_id
1 'polypeptide(L)'
;MGVEAQRQAEEGRAAAVGLLRGGRFGIGGARRPVLPLSWTAFDAEIRRGHRHRPRGPRGAGRVEERLCHPDGRIREAALGDPKAPLPLVAIRCTDWAPAVRERARQVLAEALAADPARTLIDLTPLVVRLARRERGGWASHLFEKALAAEDPVLTPWWRPARDARWWRPARQAVTATGEQPDTVLGWLRRSADLPTRRFATRITLAG
;
A
#
# COMPACT_ATOMS: atom_id res chain seq x y z
N MET A 1 5.35 -22.88 1.46
CA MET A 1 5.34 -21.48 1.93
C MET A 1 5.74 -21.48 3.40
N GLY A 2 6.51 -20.50 3.88
CA GLY A 2 6.89 -20.44 5.30
C GLY A 2 5.73 -20.06 6.22
N VAL A 3 5.80 -20.46 7.49
CA VAL A 3 4.77 -20.25 8.53
C VAL A 3 4.32 -18.78 8.61
N GLU A 4 5.27 -17.83 8.54
CA GLU A 4 4.98 -16.39 8.57
C GLU A 4 4.14 -15.92 7.38
N ALA A 5 4.43 -16.43 6.18
CA ALA A 5 3.68 -16.08 4.98
C ALA A 5 2.23 -16.59 5.03
N GLN A 6 2.04 -17.79 5.61
CA GLN A 6 0.72 -18.35 5.83
C GLN A 6 -0.08 -17.52 6.84
N ARG A 7 0.54 -17.14 7.96
CA ARG A 7 -0.08 -16.26 8.97
C ARG A 7 -0.55 -14.93 8.38
N GLN A 8 0.27 -14.28 7.56
CA GLN A 8 -0.12 -13.04 6.87
C GLN A 8 -1.31 -13.26 5.94
N ALA A 9 -1.32 -14.35 5.18
CA ALA A 9 -2.43 -14.65 4.29
C ALA A 9 -3.72 -14.94 5.05
N GLU A 10 -3.64 -15.63 6.21
CA GLU A 10 -4.77 -15.86 7.11
C GLU A 10 -5.32 -14.56 7.70
N GLU A 11 -4.46 -13.64 8.12
CA GLU A 11 -4.89 -12.30 8.58
C GLU A 11 -5.68 -11.56 7.49
N GLY A 12 -5.18 -11.58 6.25
CA GLY A 12 -5.86 -10.98 5.10
C GLY A 12 -7.24 -11.59 4.82
N ARG A 13 -7.35 -12.92 4.85
CA ARG A 13 -8.62 -13.63 4.68
C ARG A 13 -9.60 -13.31 5.82
N ALA A 14 -9.13 -13.29 7.06
CA ALA A 14 -9.96 -12.97 8.21
C ALA A 14 -10.53 -11.55 8.12
N ALA A 15 -9.72 -10.57 7.70
CA ALA A 15 -10.16 -9.21 7.44
C ALA A 15 -11.25 -9.14 6.34
N ALA A 16 -11.09 -9.90 5.25
CA ALA A 16 -12.07 -9.96 4.17
C ALA A 16 -13.40 -10.58 4.63
N VAL A 17 -13.35 -11.68 5.38
CA VAL A 17 -14.54 -12.32 5.96
C VAL A 17 -15.26 -11.37 6.93
N GLY A 18 -14.51 -10.65 7.77
CA GLY A 18 -15.09 -9.64 8.67
C GLY A 18 -15.81 -8.52 7.92
N LEU A 19 -15.24 -8.05 6.81
CA LEU A 19 -15.87 -7.05 5.94
C LEU A 19 -17.16 -7.59 5.30
N LEU A 20 -17.12 -8.80 4.72
CA LEU A 20 -18.29 -9.43 4.07
C LEU A 20 -19.45 -9.76 5.01
N ARG A 21 -19.18 -9.83 6.32
CA ARG A 21 -20.17 -9.98 7.40
C ARG A 21 -20.75 -8.64 7.88
N GLY A 22 -20.40 -7.52 7.25
CA GLY A 22 -20.94 -6.18 7.56
C GLY A 22 -20.03 -5.32 8.45
N GLY A 23 -18.87 -5.83 8.87
CA GLY A 23 -17.90 -5.07 9.66
C GLY A 23 -17.43 -3.80 8.95
N ARG A 24 -17.17 -2.73 9.71
CA ARG A 24 -16.48 -1.54 9.19
C ARG A 24 -14.98 -1.83 9.08
N PHE A 25 -14.35 -1.53 7.96
CA PHE A 25 -12.92 -1.74 7.82
C PHE A 25 -12.14 -0.65 8.56
N GLY A 26 -11.23 -1.01 9.47
CA GLY A 26 -10.44 -0.06 10.27
C GLY A 26 -10.85 0.01 11.75
N ILE A 27 -10.62 1.17 12.40
CA ILE A 27 -10.80 1.29 13.86
C ILE A 27 -12.30 1.23 14.22
N GLY A 28 -12.68 0.19 14.98
CA GLY A 28 -14.07 -0.13 15.34
C GLY A 28 -14.79 -1.11 14.41
N GLY A 29 -14.06 -1.96 13.66
CA GLY A 29 -14.59 -3.12 12.91
C GLY A 29 -13.48 -4.01 12.29
N ALA A 30 -13.74 -4.68 11.17
CA ALA A 30 -12.80 -5.58 10.48
C ALA A 30 -11.38 -4.98 10.39
N ARG A 31 -10.41 -5.72 10.94
CA ARG A 31 -9.02 -5.25 11.06
C ARG A 31 -8.40 -4.98 9.68
N ARG A 32 -7.73 -3.85 9.53
CA ARG A 32 -7.00 -3.50 8.31
C ARG A 32 -5.78 -4.43 8.15
N PRO A 33 -5.58 -5.11 7.01
CA PRO A 33 -4.36 -5.83 6.71
C PRO A 33 -3.17 -4.87 6.74
N VAL A 34 -2.09 -5.27 7.40
CA VAL A 34 -0.90 -4.42 7.56
C VAL A 34 0.26 -4.88 6.69
N LEU A 35 0.25 -6.14 6.25
CA LEU A 35 1.38 -6.77 5.57
C LEU A 35 1.07 -7.06 4.09
N PRO A 36 2.08 -7.08 3.22
CA PRO A 36 1.85 -7.23 1.78
C PRO A 36 1.06 -8.47 1.38
N LEU A 37 1.38 -9.64 1.96
CA LEU A 37 0.66 -10.87 1.65
C LEU A 37 -0.79 -10.83 2.14
N SER A 38 -1.03 -10.18 3.28
CA SER A 38 -2.38 -10.01 3.83
C SER A 38 -3.29 -9.21 2.90
N TRP A 39 -2.78 -8.17 2.22
CA TRP A 39 -3.55 -7.44 1.21
C TRP A 39 -3.90 -8.26 -0.03
N THR A 40 -2.95 -9.06 -0.54
CA THR A 40 -3.22 -9.93 -1.70
C THR A 40 -4.20 -11.06 -1.36
N ALA A 41 -4.13 -11.60 -0.13
CA ALA A 41 -5.05 -12.61 0.35
C ALA A 41 -6.45 -12.02 0.59
N PHE A 42 -6.53 -10.81 1.13
CA PHE A 42 -7.78 -10.06 1.28
C PHE A 42 -8.50 -9.89 -0.06
N ASP A 43 -7.81 -9.38 -1.10
CA ASP A 43 -8.38 -9.19 -2.43
C ASP A 43 -8.90 -10.50 -3.04
N ALA A 44 -8.10 -11.57 -2.93
CA ALA A 44 -8.49 -12.89 -3.42
C ALA A 44 -9.72 -13.43 -2.69
N GLU A 45 -9.83 -13.22 -1.37
CA GLU A 45 -10.93 -13.71 -0.55
C GLU A 45 -12.23 -12.96 -0.84
N ILE A 46 -12.20 -11.63 -1.00
CA ILE A 46 -13.38 -10.86 -1.41
C ILE A 46 -13.87 -11.32 -2.79
N ARG A 47 -12.95 -11.50 -3.75
CA ARG A 47 -13.27 -12.02 -5.10
C ARG A 47 -13.87 -13.43 -5.04
N ARG A 48 -13.40 -14.30 -4.14
CA ARG A 48 -13.99 -15.63 -3.90
C ARG A 48 -15.40 -15.51 -3.32
N GLY A 49 -15.60 -14.69 -2.29
CA GLY A 49 -16.90 -14.47 -1.66
C GLY A 49 -17.98 -14.02 -2.65
N HIS A 50 -17.64 -13.15 -3.60
CA HIS A 50 -18.56 -12.73 -4.66
C HIS A 50 -18.99 -13.84 -5.62
N ARG A 51 -18.21 -14.92 -5.77
CA ARG A 51 -18.60 -16.07 -6.62
C ARG A 51 -19.72 -16.90 -6.00
N HIS A 52 -19.87 -16.86 -4.68
CA HIS A 52 -20.78 -17.71 -3.92
C HIS A 52 -22.04 -16.99 -3.41
N ARG A 53 -22.20 -15.68 -3.66
CA ARG A 53 -23.40 -14.91 -3.30
C ARG A 53 -24.18 -14.47 -4.54
N PRO A 54 -25.53 -14.63 -4.57
CA PRO A 54 -26.36 -14.02 -5.61
C PRO A 54 -26.13 -12.50 -5.64
N ARG A 55 -26.18 -11.89 -6.83
CA ARG A 55 -26.13 -10.44 -7.01
C ARG A 55 -27.25 -9.78 -6.20
N GLY A 56 -26.93 -9.28 -5.01
CA GLY A 56 -27.82 -8.43 -4.23
C GLY A 56 -28.04 -7.07 -4.93
N PRO A 57 -29.07 -6.30 -4.53
CA PRO A 57 -29.46 -5.07 -5.21
C PRO A 57 -28.30 -4.07 -5.25
N ARG A 58 -28.23 -3.33 -6.35
CA ARG A 58 -27.19 -2.33 -6.65
C ARG A 58 -27.09 -1.31 -5.50
N GLY A 59 -26.02 -1.44 -4.73
CA GLY A 59 -25.65 -0.59 -3.60
C GLY A 59 -24.30 -1.07 -3.11
N ALA A 60 -23.32 -0.97 -4.01
CA ALA A 60 -22.01 -1.54 -3.89
C ALA A 60 -21.40 -1.22 -2.51
N GLY A 61 -20.90 -2.26 -1.84
CA GLY A 61 -20.40 -2.22 -0.46
C GLY A 61 -19.27 -1.21 -0.23
N ARG A 62 -18.53 -1.38 0.86
CA ARG A 62 -17.43 -0.45 1.19
C ARG A 62 -16.40 -0.39 0.05
N VAL A 63 -15.66 0.71 -0.06
CA VAL A 63 -14.71 0.95 -1.15
C VAL A 63 -13.75 -0.23 -1.36
N GLU A 64 -13.35 -0.90 -0.27
CA GLU A 64 -12.48 -2.07 -0.30
C GLU A 64 -13.11 -3.27 -0.99
N GLU A 65 -14.41 -3.48 -0.80
CA GLU A 65 -15.17 -4.52 -1.49
C GLU A 65 -15.36 -4.15 -2.97
N ARG A 66 -15.72 -2.89 -3.25
CA ARG A 66 -15.90 -2.40 -4.62
C ARG A 66 -14.63 -2.51 -5.46
N LEU A 67 -13.48 -2.19 -4.88
CA LEU A 67 -12.18 -2.37 -5.52
C LEU A 67 -11.88 -3.84 -5.82
N CYS A 68 -12.49 -4.79 -5.11
CA CYS A 68 -12.31 -6.23 -5.31
C CYS A 68 -13.46 -6.89 -6.10
N HIS A 69 -14.46 -6.11 -6.54
CA HIS A 69 -15.65 -6.61 -7.20
C HIS A 69 -15.34 -7.31 -8.53
N PRO A 70 -16.07 -8.37 -8.95
CA PRO A 70 -15.84 -9.06 -10.22
C PRO A 70 -16.03 -8.17 -11.46
N ASP A 71 -17.02 -7.26 -11.43
CA ASP A 71 -17.24 -6.26 -12.48
C ASP A 71 -16.17 -5.16 -12.46
N GLY A 72 -15.44 -5.02 -13.57
CA GLY A 72 -14.39 -4.02 -13.75
C GLY A 72 -14.88 -2.58 -13.67
N ARG A 73 -16.13 -2.29 -14.09
CA ARG A 73 -16.69 -0.94 -14.01
C ARG A 73 -16.87 -0.47 -12.56
N ILE A 74 -17.24 -1.39 -11.67
CA ILE A 74 -17.37 -1.10 -10.24
C ILE A 74 -15.99 -0.88 -9.62
N ARG A 75 -14.98 -1.67 -10.02
CA ARG A 75 -13.59 -1.45 -9.58
C ARG A 75 -13.06 -0.09 -10.02
N GLU A 76 -13.29 0.26 -11.29
CA GLU A 76 -12.88 1.53 -11.86
C GLU A 76 -13.51 2.72 -11.13
N ALA A 77 -14.83 2.70 -10.94
CA ALA A 77 -15.54 3.75 -10.21
C ALA A 77 -15.04 3.89 -8.76
N ALA A 78 -14.70 2.77 -8.11
CA ALA A 78 -14.19 2.78 -6.74
C ALA A 78 -12.78 3.41 -6.59
N LEU A 79 -12.01 3.51 -7.67
CA LEU A 79 -10.72 4.21 -7.65
C LEU A 79 -10.87 5.73 -7.54
N GLY A 80 -12.06 6.27 -7.81
CA GLY A 80 -12.38 7.69 -7.58
C GLY A 80 -12.73 8.04 -6.13
N ASP A 81 -12.80 7.05 -5.23
CA ASP A 81 -13.15 7.29 -3.83
C ASP A 81 -11.92 7.79 -3.05
N PRO A 82 -11.98 8.96 -2.38
CA PRO A 82 -10.86 9.50 -1.59
C PRO A 82 -10.40 8.58 -0.44
N LYS A 83 -11.24 7.62 -0.03
CA LYS A 83 -10.94 6.66 1.04
C LYS A 83 -10.41 5.33 0.49
N ALA A 84 -10.16 5.22 -0.82
CA ALA A 84 -9.59 4.02 -1.42
C ALA A 84 -8.25 3.65 -0.77
N PRO A 85 -8.09 2.45 -0.19
CA PRO A 85 -6.84 2.06 0.42
C PRO A 85 -5.77 1.86 -0.66
N LEU A 86 -4.67 2.62 -0.57
CA LEU A 86 -3.56 2.56 -1.52
C LEU A 86 -3.00 1.15 -1.77
N PRO A 87 -2.96 0.21 -0.80
CA PRO A 87 -2.59 -1.16 -1.09
C PRO A 87 -3.48 -1.85 -2.14
N LEU A 88 -4.80 -1.63 -2.12
CA LEU A 88 -5.68 -2.17 -3.16
C LEU A 88 -5.49 -1.43 -4.49
N VAL A 89 -5.25 -0.11 -4.46
CA VAL A 89 -4.89 0.66 -5.67
C VAL A 89 -3.63 0.09 -6.32
N ALA A 90 -2.59 -0.21 -5.54
CA ALA A 90 -1.36 -0.84 -6.02
C ALA A 90 -1.63 -2.22 -6.65
N ILE A 91 -2.52 -3.04 -6.07
CA ILE A 91 -2.95 -4.30 -6.69
C ILE A 91 -3.74 -4.04 -7.98
N ARG A 92 -4.57 -3.00 -8.06
CA ARG A 92 -5.32 -2.64 -9.28
C ARG A 92 -4.45 -2.09 -10.40
N CYS A 93 -3.24 -1.61 -10.12
CA CYS A 93 -2.26 -1.30 -11.17
C CYS A 93 -1.89 -2.51 -12.05
N THR A 94 -2.21 -3.73 -11.59
CA THR A 94 -2.00 -5.01 -12.30
C THR A 94 -3.32 -5.68 -12.72
N ASP A 95 -4.44 -4.95 -12.76
CA ASP A 95 -5.76 -5.49 -13.14
C ASP A 95 -5.77 -6.00 -14.60
N TRP A 96 -6.66 -6.94 -14.91
CA TRP A 96 -6.80 -7.43 -16.28
C TRP A 96 -7.50 -6.40 -17.17
N ALA A 97 -8.42 -5.60 -16.62
CA ALA A 97 -9.14 -4.56 -17.34
C ALA A 97 -8.23 -3.31 -17.54
N PRO A 98 -7.95 -2.90 -18.79
CA PRO A 98 -7.07 -1.75 -19.05
C PRO A 98 -7.52 -0.45 -18.39
N ALA A 99 -8.83 -0.16 -18.40
CA ALA A 99 -9.38 1.06 -17.80
C ALA A 99 -9.13 1.12 -16.28
N VAL A 100 -9.37 0.01 -15.57
CA VAL A 100 -9.08 -0.11 -14.13
C VAL A 100 -7.59 0.07 -13.86
N ARG A 101 -6.71 -0.55 -14.65
CA ARG A 101 -5.27 -0.39 -14.47
C ARG A 101 -4.85 1.05 -14.62
N GLU A 102 -5.26 1.70 -15.70
CA GLU A 102 -4.81 3.04 -16.03
C GLU A 102 -5.27 4.03 -14.96
N ARG A 103 -6.54 3.92 -14.53
CA ARG A 103 -7.04 4.74 -13.43
C ARG A 103 -6.28 4.49 -12.12
N ALA A 104 -5.94 3.23 -11.81
CA ALA A 104 -5.20 2.90 -10.59
C ALA A 104 -3.78 3.46 -10.61
N ARG A 105 -3.14 3.47 -11.78
CA ARG A 105 -1.80 4.05 -11.99
C ARG A 105 -1.81 5.55 -11.74
N GLN A 106 -2.81 6.26 -12.27
CA GLN A 106 -2.99 7.70 -12.00
C GLN A 106 -3.13 7.97 -10.51
N VAL A 107 -4.03 7.26 -9.83
CA VAL A 107 -4.25 7.41 -8.38
C VAL A 107 -2.99 7.09 -7.57
N LEU A 108 -2.23 6.06 -7.95
CA LEU A 108 -0.98 5.72 -7.26
C LEU A 108 0.10 6.79 -7.48
N ALA A 109 0.19 7.36 -8.69
CA ALA A 109 1.12 8.44 -8.99
C ALA A 109 0.76 9.73 -8.22
N GLU A 110 -0.53 10.08 -8.17
CA GLU A 110 -1.03 11.21 -7.38
C GLU A 110 -0.74 11.04 -5.89
N ALA A 111 -0.97 9.84 -5.33
CA ALA A 111 -0.66 9.54 -3.93
C ALA A 111 0.86 9.63 -3.64
N LEU A 112 1.68 9.13 -4.56
CA LEU A 112 3.14 9.23 -4.47
C LEU A 112 3.59 10.70 -4.54
N ALA A 113 2.98 11.54 -5.37
CA ALA A 113 3.32 12.96 -5.43
C ALA A 113 2.90 13.71 -4.14
N ALA A 114 1.77 13.34 -3.54
CA ALA A 114 1.23 14.01 -2.36
C ALA A 114 2.00 13.68 -1.05
N ASP A 115 2.40 12.41 -0.87
CA ASP A 115 3.19 11.97 0.29
C ASP A 115 4.21 10.90 -0.17
N PRO A 116 5.32 11.32 -0.81
CA PRO A 116 6.26 10.39 -1.42
C PRO A 116 6.83 9.41 -0.42
N ALA A 117 7.27 9.92 0.72
CA ALA A 117 8.00 9.14 1.70
C ALA A 117 7.15 8.06 2.33
N ARG A 118 5.94 8.40 2.78
CA ARG A 118 5.02 7.44 3.35
C ARG A 118 4.54 6.43 2.32
N THR A 119 4.23 6.88 1.11
CA THR A 119 3.76 6.00 0.03
C THR A 119 4.82 4.96 -0.33
N LEU A 120 6.09 5.38 -0.46
CA LEU A 120 7.20 4.47 -0.74
C LEU A 120 7.42 3.48 0.42
N ILE A 121 7.45 3.97 1.66
CA ILE A 121 7.63 3.12 2.86
C ILE A 121 6.53 2.07 2.96
N ASP A 122 5.26 2.49 2.87
CA ASP A 122 4.11 1.63 3.10
C ASP A 122 3.90 0.62 1.95
N LEU A 123 4.17 1.01 0.70
CA LEU A 123 3.79 0.22 -0.47
C LEU A 123 4.94 -0.53 -1.13
N THR A 124 6.22 -0.15 -0.94
CA THR A 124 7.35 -0.86 -1.59
C THR A 124 7.30 -2.37 -1.37
N PRO A 125 7.05 -2.88 -0.14
CA PRO A 125 7.00 -4.33 0.07
C PRO A 125 5.91 -5.03 -0.75
N LEU A 126 4.77 -4.37 -0.98
CA LEU A 126 3.70 -4.90 -1.83
C LEU A 126 4.05 -4.78 -3.31
N VAL A 127 4.56 -3.62 -3.74
CA VAL A 127 4.95 -3.34 -5.13
C VAL A 127 6.02 -4.32 -5.62
N VAL A 128 7.07 -4.59 -4.83
CA VAL A 128 8.13 -5.55 -5.17
C VAL A 128 7.56 -6.97 -5.36
N ARG A 129 6.55 -7.37 -4.58
CA ARG A 129 5.86 -8.65 -4.77
C ARG A 129 5.00 -8.66 -6.03
N LEU A 130 4.27 -7.58 -6.28
CA LEU A 130 3.42 -7.44 -7.46
C LEU A 130 4.23 -7.39 -8.75
N ALA A 131 5.45 -6.86 -8.73
CA ALA A 131 6.36 -6.81 -9.87
C ALA A 131 6.65 -8.19 -10.49
N ARG A 132 6.52 -9.27 -9.70
CA ARG A 132 6.68 -10.66 -10.15
C ARG A 132 5.45 -11.21 -10.90
N ARG A 133 4.34 -10.47 -10.92
CA ARG A 133 3.11 -10.85 -11.63
C ARG A 133 3.10 -10.25 -13.02
N GLU A 134 2.31 -10.86 -13.90
CA GLU A 134 2.00 -10.30 -15.20
C GLU A 134 1.46 -8.86 -15.04
N ARG A 135 2.00 -7.91 -15.81
CA ARG A 135 1.64 -6.46 -15.77
C ARG A 135 2.01 -5.74 -14.46
N GLY A 136 2.80 -6.37 -13.59
CA GLY A 136 3.24 -5.83 -12.30
C GLY A 136 4.37 -4.81 -12.34
N GLY A 137 5.10 -4.71 -13.45
CA GLY A 137 6.33 -3.90 -13.53
C GLY A 137 6.13 -2.40 -13.38
N TRP A 138 4.95 -1.86 -13.74
CA TRP A 138 4.73 -0.41 -13.80
C TRP A 138 4.94 0.29 -12.44
N ALA A 139 4.32 -0.23 -11.36
CA ALA A 139 4.43 0.39 -10.05
C ALA A 139 5.86 0.30 -9.50
N SER A 140 6.55 -0.81 -9.77
CA SER A 140 7.96 -0.98 -9.39
C SER A 140 8.86 0.03 -10.09
N HIS A 141 8.63 0.26 -11.39
CA HIS A 141 9.37 1.24 -12.16
C HIS A 141 9.13 2.68 -11.68
N LEU A 142 7.88 3.01 -11.34
CA LEU A 142 7.54 4.30 -10.75
C LEU A 142 8.29 4.52 -9.44
N PHE A 143 8.30 3.52 -8.56
CA PHE A 143 8.93 3.61 -7.24
C PHE A 143 10.46 3.68 -7.36
N GLU A 144 11.04 2.92 -8.30
CA GLU A 144 12.46 2.98 -8.61
C GLU A 144 12.89 4.37 -9.08
N LYS A 145 12.14 4.98 -10.01
CA LYS A 145 12.40 6.35 -10.47
C LYS A 145 12.34 7.36 -9.32
N ALA A 146 11.34 7.26 -8.45
CA ALA A 146 11.20 8.17 -7.31
C ALA A 146 12.34 8.02 -6.29
N LEU A 147 12.82 6.79 -6.08
CA LEU A 147 13.92 6.51 -5.15
C LEU A 147 15.30 6.84 -5.72
N ALA A 148 15.45 6.87 -7.05
CA ALA A 148 16.68 7.20 -7.74
C ALA A 148 16.80 8.70 -8.12
N ALA A 149 15.86 9.54 -7.67
CA ALA A 149 15.92 10.98 -7.90
C ALA A 149 17.12 11.62 -7.16
N GLU A 150 17.67 12.69 -7.74
CA GLU A 150 18.86 13.39 -7.19
C GLU A 150 18.63 13.95 -5.78
N ASP A 151 17.41 14.36 -5.47
CA ASP A 151 17.01 14.79 -4.12
C ASP A 151 16.46 13.59 -3.33
N PRO A 152 17.13 13.16 -2.24
CA PRO A 152 16.71 12.00 -1.49
C PRO A 152 15.37 12.23 -0.81
N VAL A 153 14.38 11.38 -1.13
CA VAL A 153 13.11 11.37 -0.40
C VAL A 153 13.37 11.02 1.06
N LEU A 154 13.11 11.99 1.95
CA LEU A 154 13.31 11.86 3.40
C LEU A 154 12.17 11.09 4.04
N THR A 155 12.45 10.22 5.00
CA THR A 155 11.38 9.57 5.77
C THR A 155 10.56 10.57 6.57
N PRO A 156 9.25 10.34 6.77
CA PRO A 156 8.46 11.19 7.63
C PRO A 156 9.01 11.15 9.06
N TRP A 157 9.10 12.32 9.68
CA TRP A 157 9.61 12.46 11.04
C TRP A 157 8.70 11.74 12.04
N TRP A 158 9.26 10.85 12.86
CA TRP A 158 8.55 10.27 14.01
C TRP A 158 8.19 11.37 15.02
N ARG A 159 9.07 12.37 15.15
CA ARG A 159 8.86 13.57 15.95
C ARG A 159 9.17 14.80 15.08
N PRO A 160 8.15 15.59 14.67
CA PRO A 160 8.37 16.79 13.87
C PRO A 160 9.22 17.83 14.59
N ALA A 161 9.89 18.69 13.82
CA ALA A 161 10.54 19.86 14.40
C ALA A 161 9.52 20.74 15.14
N ARG A 162 9.99 21.40 16.19
CA ARG A 162 9.23 22.39 16.96
C ARG A 162 10.11 23.60 17.23
N ASP A 163 9.59 24.77 16.92
CA ASP A 163 10.26 26.03 17.23
C ASP A 163 10.33 26.32 18.74
N ALA A 164 11.29 27.16 19.12
CA ALA A 164 11.39 27.66 20.48
C ALA A 164 10.14 28.46 20.86
N ARG A 165 9.67 28.29 22.09
CA ARG A 165 8.68 29.14 22.77
C ARG A 165 9.27 29.57 24.11
N TRP A 166 8.80 30.67 24.70
CA TRP A 166 9.43 31.28 25.89
C TRP A 166 9.56 30.32 27.09
N TRP A 167 8.73 29.27 27.19
CA TRP A 167 8.78 28.26 28.27
C TRP A 167 9.31 26.89 27.83
N ARG A 168 9.71 26.74 26.55
CA ARG A 168 9.92 25.45 25.93
C ARG A 168 10.97 25.54 24.81
N PRO A 169 12.18 24.96 24.98
CA PRO A 169 13.28 25.10 24.03
C PRO A 169 12.92 24.53 22.65
N ALA A 170 13.58 24.99 21.59
CA ALA A 170 13.42 24.40 20.26
C ALA A 170 13.77 22.91 20.29
N ARG A 171 13.17 22.15 19.39
CA ARG A 171 13.47 20.72 19.20
C ARG A 171 13.57 20.43 17.71
N GLN A 172 14.69 19.84 17.30
CA GLN A 172 14.87 19.38 15.93
C GLN A 172 13.93 18.22 15.60
N ALA A 173 13.64 18.01 14.32
CA ALA A 173 12.92 16.83 13.87
C ALA A 173 13.79 15.59 14.10
N VAL A 174 13.18 14.49 14.51
CA VAL A 174 13.89 13.23 14.74
C VAL A 174 13.15 12.12 14.01
N THR A 175 13.92 11.34 13.26
CA THR A 175 13.47 10.13 12.57
C THR A 175 13.30 8.98 13.57
N ALA A 176 12.76 7.85 13.13
CA ALA A 176 12.60 6.69 14.02
C ALA A 176 13.95 6.12 14.52
N THR A 177 15.07 6.41 13.84
CA THR A 177 16.42 5.96 14.22
C THR A 177 17.16 6.89 15.17
N GLY A 178 16.71 8.13 15.33
CA GLY A 178 17.47 9.14 16.08
C GLY A 178 18.57 9.85 15.28
N GLU A 179 18.76 9.49 13.99
CA GLU A 179 19.80 10.06 13.13
C GLU A 179 19.25 11.20 12.24
N GLN A 180 20.12 12.18 11.92
CA GLN A 180 19.96 13.18 10.85
C GLN A 180 19.68 12.48 9.49
N PRO A 181 19.04 13.14 8.52
CA PRO A 181 17.91 12.60 7.76
C PRO A 181 18.04 11.12 7.33
N ASP A 182 17.18 10.28 7.93
CA ASP A 182 16.94 8.89 7.50
C ASP A 182 16.16 8.94 6.18
N THR A 183 16.79 8.53 5.09
CA THR A 183 16.17 8.48 3.76
C THR A 183 15.22 7.30 3.66
N VAL A 184 14.24 7.37 2.76
CA VAL A 184 13.35 6.24 2.47
C VAL A 184 14.15 4.99 2.09
N LEU A 185 15.22 5.13 1.30
CA LEU A 185 16.13 4.02 0.99
C LEU A 185 16.79 3.44 2.26
N GLY A 186 17.23 4.30 3.19
CA GLY A 186 17.73 3.90 4.50
C GLY A 186 16.74 3.06 5.30
N TRP A 187 15.48 3.47 5.32
CA TRP A 187 14.40 2.75 5.98
C TRP A 187 14.11 1.40 5.31
N LEU A 188 13.98 1.38 3.98
CA LEU A 188 13.68 0.16 3.22
C LEU A 188 14.79 -0.90 3.35
N ARG A 189 16.07 -0.48 3.46
CA ARG A 189 17.19 -1.40 3.72
C ARG A 189 17.10 -2.09 5.07
N ARG A 190 16.42 -1.51 6.06
CA ARG A 190 16.17 -2.10 7.38
C ARG A 190 14.86 -2.89 7.47
N SER A 191 14.10 -2.96 6.37
CA SER A 191 12.86 -3.75 6.31
C SER A 191 13.13 -5.21 6.70
N ALA A 192 12.21 -5.81 7.48
CA ALA A 192 12.26 -7.25 7.77
C ALA A 192 12.06 -8.11 6.50
N ASP A 193 11.49 -7.53 5.44
CA ASP A 193 11.21 -8.19 4.18
C ASP A 193 12.42 -8.23 3.25
N LEU A 194 12.99 -9.42 3.03
CA LEU A 194 14.21 -9.60 2.22
C LEU A 194 14.09 -9.06 0.77
N PRO A 195 12.98 -9.28 0.03
CA PRO A 195 12.80 -8.67 -1.29
C PRO A 195 12.86 -7.14 -1.26
N THR A 196 12.26 -6.52 -0.24
CA THR A 196 12.31 -5.06 -0.04
C THR A 196 13.74 -4.58 0.19
N ARG A 197 14.50 -5.26 1.05
CA ARG A 197 15.91 -4.91 1.29
C ARG A 197 16.73 -4.98 0.00
N ARG A 198 16.62 -6.08 -0.74
CA ARG A 198 17.33 -6.27 -2.02
C ARG A 198 16.99 -5.19 -3.04
N PHE A 199 15.71 -4.82 -3.14
CA PHE A 199 15.25 -3.74 -4.00
C PHE A 199 15.92 -2.40 -3.63
N ALA A 200 15.91 -2.02 -2.36
CA ALA A 200 16.53 -0.78 -1.90
C ALA A 200 18.06 -0.77 -2.06
N THR A 201 18.72 -1.89 -1.73
CA THR A 201 20.18 -2.03 -1.93
C THR A 201 20.56 -1.89 -3.40
N ARG A 202 19.83 -2.50 -4.32
CA ARG A 202 20.09 -2.40 -5.76
C ARG A 202 20.02 -0.94 -6.24
N ILE A 203 19.02 -0.18 -5.81
CA ILE A 203 18.89 1.24 -6.18
C ILE A 203 20.05 2.04 -5.62
N THR A 204 20.44 1.79 -4.36
CA THR A 204 21.59 2.48 -3.72
C THR A 204 22.92 2.24 -4.46
N LEU A 205 23.08 1.08 -5.12
CA LEU A 205 24.30 0.73 -5.86
C LEU A 205 24.27 1.20 -7.33
N ALA A 206 23.11 1.64 -7.83
CA ALA A 206 22.90 2.01 -9.22
C ALA A 206 22.90 3.53 -9.46
N GLY A 207 22.81 4.33 -8.39
CA GLY A 207 23.01 5.79 -8.40
C GLY A 207 24.41 6.13 -7.92
#